data_AF-A0A356QQV6-F1
#
_entry.id   AF-A0A356QQV6-F1
#
_cell.length_a   1.000
_cell.length_b   1.000
_cell.length_c   1.000
_cell.angle_alpha   90.00
_cell.angle_beta   90.00
_cell.angle_gamma   90.00
#
_symmetry.space_group_name_H-M   'P 1'
#
loop_
_entity.id
_entity.type
_entity.pdbx_description
1 polymer ?
#
loop_
_entity_poly.entity_id
_entity_poly.type
_entity_poly.pdbx_seq_one_letter_code
_entity_poly.pdbx_strand_id
1 'polypeptide(L)'
;GPFGYVHNGADDNASGVAGLIKIAETLAELPVPCRRTILLAFWDGEEQGLLGSKYFIKNRPDCINDKKIIFSINLDMIGRLRRRQLNVFGARSATGLETLVTRANNRYEKESLELIFNWDITPDSDHYPFLKAEVPTLMFHTGLHPDYHRPSDDAHLINIEGIEPVLVVTLQTLLQVANNVDDMFSFRDTAFHESNASRKKLEEKAFLPIGSRGRWGIGIRDDPANPAAPVVVAIRKESPAERGGLQIKDRIYEMDDTPIIDQKDLMRRLSGVSHDESINVLVSRRGQFLELTWTE
;
A
#
# COMPACT_ATOMS: atom_id res chain seq x y z
N GLY A 1 11.18 22.43 -14.29
CA GLY A 1 10.48 23.69 -14.69
C GLY A 1 11.38 24.64 -15.46
N PRO A 2 11.03 25.93 -15.54
CA PRO A 2 11.86 26.93 -16.23
C PRO A 2 13.23 27.09 -15.57
N PHE A 3 14.28 27.26 -16.38
CA PHE A 3 15.62 27.56 -15.93
C PHE A 3 15.74 29.01 -15.44
N GLY A 4 16.63 29.26 -14.47
CA GLY A 4 16.92 30.60 -13.97
C GLY A 4 16.00 31.10 -12.85
N TYR A 5 15.14 30.24 -12.32
CA TYR A 5 14.28 30.53 -11.17
C TYR A 5 14.70 29.68 -9.98
N VAL A 6 14.37 30.14 -8.76
CA VAL A 6 14.48 29.33 -7.54
C VAL A 6 13.32 28.34 -7.52
N HIS A 7 13.62 27.06 -7.32
CA HIS A 7 12.63 26.02 -7.11
C HIS A 7 12.74 25.59 -5.65
N ASN A 8 11.81 26.06 -4.81
CA ASN A 8 11.81 25.74 -3.39
C ASN A 8 11.47 24.26 -3.14
N GLY A 9 10.67 23.65 -4.03
CA GLY A 9 10.37 22.21 -3.98
C GLY A 9 9.66 21.84 -2.68
N ALA A 10 8.71 22.67 -2.25
CA ALA A 10 8.07 22.50 -0.94
C ALA A 10 7.36 21.15 -0.81
N ASP A 11 6.62 20.73 -1.83
CA ASP A 11 6.08 19.37 -1.88
C ASP A 11 7.12 18.40 -2.44
N ASP A 12 7.82 18.82 -3.50
CA ASP A 12 8.75 18.02 -4.31
C ASP A 12 10.22 18.47 -4.15
N ASN A 13 10.99 17.91 -3.21
CA ASN A 13 10.58 16.89 -2.24
C ASN A 13 10.87 17.29 -0.77
N ALA A 14 10.79 18.58 -0.44
CA ALA A 14 11.00 19.04 0.94
C ALA A 14 9.98 18.43 1.92
N SER A 15 8.76 18.12 1.47
CA SER A 15 7.75 17.44 2.27
C SER A 15 8.17 16.03 2.69
N GLY A 16 8.73 15.24 1.76
CA GLY A 16 9.26 13.90 2.03
C GLY A 16 10.47 13.94 2.97
N VAL A 17 11.37 14.91 2.77
CA VAL A 17 12.52 15.15 3.66
C VAL A 17 12.06 15.48 5.08
N ALA A 18 11.12 16.41 5.25
CA ALA A 18 10.57 16.77 6.55
C ALA A 18 9.87 15.58 7.23
N GLY A 19 9.15 14.78 6.45
CA GLY A 19 8.53 13.54 6.91
C GLY A 19 9.53 12.51 7.42
N LEU A 20 10.62 12.30 6.69
CA LEU A 20 11.67 11.36 7.07
C LEU A 20 12.40 11.80 8.34
N ILE A 21 12.65 13.11 8.50
CA ILE A 21 13.20 13.69 9.74
C ILE A 21 12.26 13.42 10.92
N LYS A 22 10.95 13.61 10.74
CA LYS A 22 9.97 13.35 11.81
C LYS A 22 9.91 11.87 12.20
N ILE A 23 10.00 10.97 11.22
CA ILE A 23 10.11 9.53 11.48
C ILE A 23 11.40 9.23 12.25
N ALA A 24 12.53 9.84 11.89
CA ALA A 24 13.80 9.67 12.58
C ALA A 24 13.71 10.07 14.06
N GLU A 25 13.11 11.22 14.35
CA GLU A 25 12.85 11.68 15.72
C GLU A 25 11.99 10.66 16.48
N THR A 26 10.90 10.21 15.87
CA THR A 26 9.99 9.22 16.50
C THR A 26 10.67 7.88 16.76
N LEU A 27 11.55 7.42 15.85
CA LEU A 27 12.32 6.19 16.04
C LEU A 27 13.35 6.32 17.17
N ALA A 28 13.94 7.50 17.35
CA ALA A 28 14.91 7.76 18.42
C ALA A 28 14.26 7.79 19.82
N GLU A 29 12.96 8.09 19.88
CA GLU A 29 12.17 8.11 21.12
C GLU A 29 11.60 6.73 21.52
N LEU A 30 11.79 5.70 20.69
CA LEU A 30 11.28 4.37 21.00
C LEU A 30 11.94 3.80 22.27
N PRO A 31 11.17 3.24 23.22
CA PRO A 31 11.72 2.68 24.45
C PRO A 31 12.54 1.41 24.18
N VAL A 32 12.24 0.69 23.09
CA VAL A 32 12.93 -0.52 22.66
C VAL A 32 13.34 -0.34 21.20
N PRO A 33 14.64 -0.49 20.87
CA PRO A 33 15.10 -0.44 19.49
C PRO A 33 14.45 -1.52 18.63
N CYS A 34 14.25 -1.21 17.35
CA CYS A 34 13.73 -2.17 16.39
C CYS A 34 14.65 -3.39 16.24
N ARG A 35 14.06 -4.55 15.94
CA ARG A 35 14.81 -5.81 15.78
C ARG A 35 15.69 -5.83 14.52
N ARG A 36 15.33 -5.04 13.50
CA ARG A 36 16.12 -4.83 12.29
C ARG A 36 16.71 -3.43 12.27
N THR A 37 17.89 -3.30 11.66
CA THR A 37 18.50 -2.00 11.37
C THR A 37 17.63 -1.20 10.41
N ILE A 38 17.37 0.06 10.76
CA ILE A 38 16.69 1.02 9.89
C ILE A 38 17.76 1.98 9.35
N LEU A 39 17.84 2.07 8.02
CA LEU A 39 18.65 3.07 7.33
C LEU A 39 17.73 4.21 6.88
N LEU A 40 18.04 5.42 7.33
CA LEU A 40 17.41 6.64 6.83
C LEU A 40 18.35 7.22 5.76
N ALA A 41 17.84 7.44 4.55
CA ALA A 41 18.64 7.91 3.43
C ALA A 41 17.96 9.11 2.76
N PHE A 42 18.75 10.16 2.53
CA PHE A 42 18.35 11.37 1.82
C PHE A 42 19.13 11.40 0.51
N TRP A 43 18.43 11.33 -0.62
CA TRP A 43 19.06 11.24 -1.93
C TRP A 43 19.29 12.63 -2.52
N ASP A 44 20.36 12.74 -3.30
CA ASP A 44 20.69 13.93 -4.08
C ASP A 44 20.67 13.58 -5.58
N GLY A 45 20.40 14.56 -6.43
CA GLY A 45 20.32 14.39 -7.88
C GLY A 45 19.22 13.44 -8.36
N GLU A 46 18.13 13.28 -7.61
CA GLU A 46 16.92 12.54 -8.03
C GLU A 46 16.38 13.13 -9.35
N GLU A 47 16.18 14.45 -9.36
CA GLU A 47 15.66 15.22 -10.49
C GLU A 47 16.55 15.21 -11.75
N GLN A 48 17.81 14.77 -11.60
CA GLN A 48 18.76 14.57 -12.70
C GLN A 48 18.79 13.13 -13.20
N GLY A 49 17.82 12.31 -12.79
CA GLY A 49 17.67 10.92 -13.19
C GLY A 49 18.15 9.94 -12.13
N LEU A 50 17.71 10.11 -10.88
CA LEU A 50 17.90 9.19 -9.76
C LEU A 50 19.37 8.96 -9.42
N LEU A 51 20.22 9.98 -9.54
CA LEU A 51 21.67 9.83 -9.49
C LEU A 51 22.14 9.27 -8.13
N GLY A 52 21.65 9.83 -7.03
CA GLY A 52 22.03 9.41 -5.68
C GLY A 52 21.64 7.97 -5.35
N SER A 53 20.37 7.61 -5.54
CA SER A 53 19.88 6.25 -5.25
C SER A 53 20.51 5.19 -6.17
N LYS A 54 20.69 5.48 -7.47
CA LYS A 54 21.42 4.59 -8.39
C LYS A 54 22.87 4.41 -7.96
N TYR A 55 23.54 5.49 -7.54
CA TYR A 55 24.91 5.42 -7.05
C TYR A 55 25.00 4.55 -5.80
N PHE A 56 24.09 4.75 -4.83
CA PHE A 56 24.05 3.99 -3.58
C PHE A 56 23.85 2.48 -3.81
N ILE A 57 22.90 2.10 -4.67
CA ILE A 57 22.65 0.69 -4.98
C ILE A 57 23.91 0.02 -5.57
N LYS A 58 24.68 0.75 -6.40
CA LYS A 58 25.90 0.25 -7.04
C LYS A 58 27.14 0.32 -6.14
N ASN A 59 27.22 1.30 -5.25
CA ASN A 59 28.41 1.63 -4.47
C ASN A 59 28.04 1.79 -2.99
N ARG A 60 27.61 0.70 -2.36
CA ARG A 60 27.21 0.73 -0.94
C ARG A 60 28.40 1.06 -0.05
N PRO A 61 28.22 1.91 0.99
CA PRO A 61 29.26 2.15 1.98
C PRO A 61 29.72 0.86 2.64
N ASP A 62 31.02 0.75 2.93
CA ASP A 62 31.62 -0.47 3.51
C ASP A 62 30.95 -0.92 4.80
N CYS A 63 30.44 0.02 5.62
CA CYS A 63 29.76 -0.27 6.88
C CYS A 63 28.42 -1.02 6.72
N ILE A 64 27.84 -1.05 5.51
CA ILE A 64 26.59 -1.75 5.22
C ILE A 64 26.67 -2.63 3.96
N ASN A 65 27.83 -2.73 3.32
CA ASN A 65 27.99 -3.44 2.05
C ASN A 65 27.72 -4.96 2.18
N ASP A 66 28.04 -5.54 3.35
CA ASP A 66 27.73 -6.93 3.67
C ASP A 66 26.26 -7.15 4.08
N LYS A 67 25.48 -6.08 4.27
CA LYS A 67 24.09 -6.17 4.72
C LYS A 67 23.14 -6.25 3.53
N LYS A 68 22.15 -7.14 3.67
CA LYS A 68 21.03 -7.23 2.73
C LYS A 68 19.97 -6.18 3.07
N ILE A 69 19.63 -5.34 2.09
CA ILE A 69 18.44 -4.50 2.15
C ILE A 69 17.25 -5.41 1.80
N ILE A 70 16.35 -5.62 2.76
CA ILE A 70 15.22 -6.54 2.59
C ILE A 70 13.94 -5.84 2.13
N PHE A 71 13.88 -4.51 2.31
CA PHE A 71 12.71 -3.70 2.08
C PHE A 71 13.11 -2.22 2.02
N SER A 72 12.34 -1.42 1.27
CA SER A 72 12.50 0.04 1.22
C SER A 72 11.13 0.74 1.29
N ILE A 73 11.08 1.91 1.91
CA ILE A 73 9.95 2.83 1.82
C ILE A 73 10.49 4.17 1.30
N ASN A 74 9.89 4.67 0.23
CA ASN A 74 10.19 5.96 -0.36
C ASN A 74 9.08 6.97 -0.03
N LEU A 75 9.45 8.17 0.39
CA LEU A 75 8.54 9.28 0.62
C LEU A 75 8.79 10.35 -0.44
N ASP A 76 7.78 10.62 -1.26
CA ASP A 76 7.90 11.58 -2.33
C ASP A 76 6.58 12.35 -2.49
N MET A 77 6.65 13.69 -2.43
CA MET A 77 5.48 14.58 -2.52
C MET A 77 4.34 14.17 -1.58
N ILE A 78 4.59 14.27 -0.27
CA ILE A 78 3.63 13.86 0.78
C ILE A 78 2.84 15.03 1.39
N GLY A 79 3.10 16.26 0.94
CA GLY A 79 2.58 17.51 1.51
C GLY A 79 1.29 18.02 0.87
N ARG A 80 0.75 17.37 -0.17
CA ARG A 80 -0.43 17.86 -0.92
C ARG A 80 -1.63 16.91 -0.86
N LEU A 81 -1.80 16.23 0.28
CA LEU A 81 -2.91 15.29 0.52
C LEU A 81 -4.26 15.95 0.23
N ARG A 82 -5.04 15.33 -0.67
CA ARG A 82 -6.39 15.76 -1.06
C ARG A 82 -7.34 14.57 -0.99
N ARG A 83 -8.57 14.82 -0.52
CA ARG A 83 -9.62 13.80 -0.38
C ARG A 83 -9.20 12.58 0.46
N ARG A 84 -8.21 12.75 1.34
CA ARG A 84 -7.58 11.65 2.11
C ARG A 84 -7.04 10.51 1.24
N GLN A 85 -6.69 10.79 -0.02
CA GLN A 85 -6.19 9.78 -0.96
C GLN A 85 -4.67 9.71 -0.93
N LEU A 86 -4.14 8.52 -0.66
CA LEU A 86 -2.71 8.24 -0.69
C LEU A 86 -2.40 7.25 -1.80
N ASN A 87 -1.54 7.65 -2.74
CA ASN A 87 -1.06 6.72 -3.76
C ASN A 87 0.03 5.85 -3.15
N VAL A 88 -0.07 4.55 -3.41
CA VAL A 88 0.88 3.55 -2.96
C VAL A 88 1.42 2.82 -4.18
N PHE A 89 2.70 3.00 -4.46
CA PHE A 89 3.39 2.34 -5.57
C PHE A 89 4.22 1.16 -5.04
N GLY A 90 4.52 0.20 -5.91
CA GLY A 90 5.40 -0.93 -5.57
C GLY A 90 4.76 -1.98 -4.64
N ALA A 91 3.49 -1.84 -4.25
CA ALA A 91 2.79 -2.80 -3.38
C ALA A 91 2.64 -4.23 -3.96
N ARG A 92 3.01 -4.44 -5.24
CA ARG A 92 3.04 -5.76 -5.88
C ARG A 92 4.44 -6.36 -5.98
N SER A 93 5.47 -5.62 -5.55
CA SER A 93 6.88 -6.04 -5.59
C SER A 93 7.20 -7.20 -4.64
N ALA A 94 6.34 -7.48 -3.67
CA ALA A 94 6.33 -8.72 -2.90
C ALA A 94 4.91 -9.12 -2.53
N THR A 95 4.71 -10.41 -2.25
CA THR A 95 3.41 -10.94 -1.84
C THR A 95 3.01 -10.36 -0.48
N GLY A 96 1.78 -9.86 -0.36
CA GLY A 96 1.19 -9.39 0.90
C GLY A 96 1.54 -7.95 1.30
N LEU A 97 2.28 -7.20 0.49
CA LEU A 97 2.57 -5.79 0.81
C LEU A 97 1.31 -4.92 0.83
N GLU A 98 0.34 -5.17 -0.05
CA GLU A 98 -0.93 -4.45 -0.02
C GLU A 98 -1.69 -4.72 1.28
N THR A 99 -1.72 -5.98 1.71
CA THR A 99 -2.29 -6.41 3.00
C THR A 99 -1.58 -5.74 4.17
N LEU A 100 -0.25 -5.67 4.14
CA LEU A 100 0.55 -5.04 5.19
C LEU A 100 0.23 -3.55 5.32
N VAL A 101 0.23 -2.80 4.22
CA VAL A 101 -0.08 -1.37 4.22
C VAL A 101 -1.53 -1.11 4.61
N THR A 102 -2.46 -1.93 4.11
CA THR A 102 -3.88 -1.83 4.47
C THR A 102 -4.06 -2.02 5.98
N ARG A 103 -3.42 -3.03 6.59
CA ARG A 103 -3.49 -3.21 8.05
C ARG A 103 -2.86 -2.05 8.80
N ALA A 104 -1.69 -1.56 8.37
CA ALA A 104 -1.04 -0.40 8.96
C ALA A 104 -1.94 0.85 8.92
N ASN A 105 -2.67 1.05 7.82
CA ASN A 105 -3.60 2.16 7.62
C ASN A 105 -4.86 2.10 8.49
N ASN A 106 -5.23 0.94 9.02
CA ASN A 106 -6.42 0.75 9.86
C ASN A 106 -6.10 0.42 11.33
N ARG A 107 -4.83 0.55 11.75
CA ARG A 107 -4.40 0.13 13.09
C ARG A 107 -4.84 1.07 14.23
N TYR A 108 -5.16 2.31 13.92
CA TYR A 108 -5.56 3.32 14.90
C TYR A 108 -7.00 3.76 14.70
N GLU A 109 -7.62 4.27 15.78
CA GLU A 109 -8.98 4.81 15.81
C GLU A 109 -9.15 6.12 14.99
N LYS A 110 -8.06 6.69 14.45
CA LYS A 110 -8.14 7.81 13.51
C LYS A 110 -8.65 7.31 12.15
N GLU A 111 -9.35 8.19 11.43
CA GLU A 111 -9.84 7.89 10.08
C GLU A 111 -8.71 7.39 9.17
N SER A 112 -8.87 6.20 8.61
CA SER A 112 -7.92 5.62 7.67
C SER A 112 -7.90 6.39 6.33
N LEU A 113 -6.76 6.37 5.62
CA LEU A 113 -6.65 6.97 4.29
C LEU A 113 -7.31 6.08 3.23
N GLU A 114 -7.81 6.71 2.17
CA GLU A 114 -8.18 5.99 0.95
C GLU A 114 -6.89 5.64 0.19
N LEU A 115 -6.53 4.35 0.13
CA LEU A 115 -5.32 3.88 -0.53
C LEU A 115 -5.57 3.62 -2.02
N ILE A 116 -4.78 4.27 -2.86
CA ILE A 116 -4.78 4.12 -4.32
C ILE A 116 -3.54 3.33 -4.72
N PHE A 117 -3.69 2.01 -4.85
CA PHE A 117 -2.59 1.15 -5.28
C PHE A 117 -2.31 1.30 -6.78
N ASN A 118 -1.16 1.88 -7.11
CA ASN A 118 -0.67 1.97 -8.48
C ASN A 118 0.13 0.71 -8.81
N TRP A 119 -0.21 0.08 -9.93
CA TRP A 119 0.43 -1.15 -10.40
C TRP A 119 1.54 -0.89 -11.42
N ASP A 120 1.62 0.32 -11.96
CA ASP A 120 2.68 0.69 -12.87
C ASP A 120 3.99 0.86 -12.09
N ILE A 121 5.08 0.29 -12.62
CA ILE A 121 6.43 0.51 -12.12
C ILE A 121 7.16 1.40 -13.12
N THR A 122 7.42 2.63 -12.71
CA THR A 122 8.03 3.69 -13.52
C THR A 122 9.31 4.20 -12.86
N PRO A 123 10.28 4.71 -13.64
CA PRO A 123 11.50 5.32 -13.11
C PRO A 123 11.29 6.78 -12.74
N ASP A 124 10.21 7.08 -12.01
CA ASP A 124 9.74 8.43 -11.68
C ASP A 124 10.05 8.87 -10.24
N SER A 125 10.74 8.04 -9.45
CA SER A 125 11.31 8.43 -8.15
C SER A 125 12.31 7.38 -7.65
N ASP A 126 12.99 7.64 -6.53
CA ASP A 126 14.06 6.83 -5.95
C ASP A 126 13.64 5.43 -5.49
N HIS A 127 12.36 5.08 -5.52
CA HIS A 127 11.89 3.71 -5.32
C HIS A 127 12.32 2.77 -6.47
N TYR A 128 12.50 3.29 -7.68
CA TYR A 128 12.75 2.47 -8.87
C TYR A 128 14.09 1.72 -8.86
N PRO A 129 15.24 2.32 -8.48
CA PRO A 129 16.51 1.61 -8.40
C PRO A 129 16.50 0.45 -7.40
N PHE A 130 15.72 0.55 -6.32
CA PHE A 130 15.52 -0.53 -5.36
C PHE A 130 14.72 -1.68 -5.98
N LEU A 131 13.61 -1.37 -6.67
CA LEU A 131 12.84 -2.37 -7.42
C LEU A 131 13.71 -3.08 -8.47
N LYS A 132 14.56 -2.34 -9.20
CA LYS A 132 15.50 -2.90 -10.18
C LYS A 132 16.59 -3.77 -9.56
N ALA A 133 16.88 -3.57 -8.28
CA ALA A 133 17.78 -4.40 -7.48
C ALA A 133 17.04 -5.51 -6.71
N GLU A 134 15.80 -5.83 -7.10
CA GLU A 134 14.95 -6.86 -6.50
C GLU A 134 14.71 -6.64 -4.99
N VAL A 135 14.71 -5.38 -4.56
CA VAL A 135 14.32 -4.99 -3.21
C VAL A 135 12.83 -4.58 -3.22
N PRO A 136 11.95 -5.32 -2.52
CA PRO A 136 10.56 -4.93 -2.40
C PRO A 136 10.45 -3.53 -1.80
N THR A 137 9.68 -2.66 -2.46
CA THR A 137 9.64 -1.24 -2.13
C THR A 137 8.22 -0.74 -2.15
N LEU A 138 7.89 0.15 -1.21
CA LEU A 138 6.70 0.99 -1.26
C LEU A 138 7.08 2.44 -1.49
N MET A 139 6.28 3.16 -2.26
CA MET A 139 6.33 4.62 -2.29
C MET A 139 4.99 5.21 -1.90
N PHE A 140 5.02 6.20 -1.01
CA PHE A 140 3.86 6.99 -0.60
C PHE A 140 3.91 8.37 -1.24
N HIS A 141 2.83 8.76 -1.90
CA HIS A 141 2.76 9.98 -2.71
C HIS A 141 1.33 10.56 -2.76
N THR A 142 1.19 11.88 -2.58
CA THR A 142 -0.13 12.55 -2.47
C THR A 142 -0.74 13.03 -3.79
N GLY A 143 -0.07 12.74 -4.90
CA GLY A 143 -0.58 12.97 -6.24
C GLY A 143 -0.11 14.30 -6.82
N LEU A 144 0.05 14.34 -8.14
CA LEU A 144 0.56 15.51 -8.86
C LEU A 144 -0.34 16.75 -8.67
N HIS A 145 0.26 17.93 -8.76
CA HIS A 145 -0.44 19.21 -8.68
C HIS A 145 0.10 20.22 -9.73
N PRO A 146 -0.63 21.32 -9.98
CA PRO A 146 -0.23 22.29 -11.02
C PRO A 146 1.15 22.94 -10.85
N ASP A 147 1.69 22.92 -9.62
CA ASP A 147 2.99 23.49 -9.25
C ASP A 147 4.16 22.50 -9.34
N TYR A 148 3.90 21.23 -9.67
CA TYR A 148 4.93 20.20 -9.80
C TYR A 148 6.05 20.62 -10.77
N HIS A 149 7.31 20.45 -10.36
CA HIS A 149 8.51 20.94 -11.06
C HIS A 149 8.49 22.45 -11.39
N ARG A 150 7.85 23.30 -10.58
CA ARG A 150 7.79 24.75 -10.83
C ARG A 150 8.28 25.57 -9.62
N PRO A 151 8.74 26.82 -9.87
CA PRO A 151 9.09 27.76 -8.81
C PRO A 151 7.94 28.08 -7.84
N SER A 152 6.70 27.83 -8.26
CA SER A 152 5.51 28.04 -7.44
C SER A 152 5.26 26.95 -6.40
N ASP A 153 6.02 25.85 -6.41
CA ASP A 153 5.95 24.84 -5.35
C ASP A 153 6.60 25.35 -4.06
N ASP A 154 5.78 25.98 -3.21
CA ASP A 154 6.22 26.77 -2.06
C ASP A 154 5.44 26.42 -0.78
N ALA A 155 6.05 26.66 0.39
CA ALA A 155 5.65 26.13 1.69
C ALA A 155 4.19 26.46 2.09
N HIS A 156 3.67 27.62 1.70
CA HIS A 156 2.29 28.01 2.00
C HIS A 156 1.23 27.14 1.31
N LEU A 157 1.62 26.31 0.35
CA LEU A 157 0.76 25.36 -0.37
C LEU A 157 0.67 24.00 0.33
N ILE A 158 1.48 23.74 1.35
CA ILE A 158 1.56 22.46 2.03
C ILE A 158 0.38 22.25 2.98
N ASN A 159 -0.26 21.10 2.84
CA ASN A 159 -1.24 20.58 3.78
C ASN A 159 -0.51 19.86 4.93
N ILE A 160 -0.09 20.62 5.93
CA ILE A 160 0.65 20.09 7.09
C ILE A 160 -0.16 19.02 7.85
N GLU A 161 -1.45 19.26 8.06
CA GLU A 161 -2.34 18.30 8.73
C GLU A 161 -2.47 16.98 7.93
N GLY A 162 -2.41 17.07 6.60
CA GLY A 162 -2.44 15.93 5.70
C GLY A 162 -1.17 15.07 5.71
N ILE A 163 -0.02 15.63 6.14
CA ILE A 163 1.23 14.86 6.25
C ILE A 163 1.14 13.85 7.41
N GLU A 164 0.51 14.23 8.53
CA GLU A 164 0.44 13.38 9.72
C GLU A 164 -0.10 11.96 9.44
N PRO A 165 -1.28 11.76 8.82
CA PRO A 165 -1.77 10.41 8.54
C PRO A 165 -0.86 9.63 7.58
N VAL A 166 -0.17 10.30 6.64
CA VAL A 166 0.81 9.64 5.75
C VAL A 166 2.00 9.13 6.56
N LEU A 167 2.51 9.92 7.51
CA LEU A 167 3.59 9.50 8.40
C LEU A 167 3.15 8.38 9.35
N VAL A 168 1.91 8.38 9.82
CA VAL A 168 1.36 7.28 10.63
C VAL A 168 1.37 5.97 9.84
N VAL A 169 0.85 5.96 8.61
CA VAL A 169 0.88 4.77 7.75
C VAL A 169 2.32 4.31 7.48
N THR A 170 3.21 5.27 7.20
CA THR A 170 4.63 5.01 6.93
C THR A 170 5.33 4.37 8.12
N LEU A 171 5.20 4.98 9.29
CA LEU A 171 5.82 4.51 10.52
C LEU A 171 5.27 3.14 10.93
N GLN A 172 3.96 2.91 10.85
CA GLN A 172 3.37 1.62 11.19
C GLN A 172 3.82 0.50 10.24
N THR A 173 3.87 0.80 8.95
CA THR A 173 4.43 -0.11 7.94
C THR A 173 5.89 -0.43 8.27
N LEU A 174 6.70 0.61 8.55
CA LEU A 174 8.11 0.46 8.90
C LEU A 174 8.29 -0.37 10.18
N LEU A 175 7.55 -0.09 11.25
CA LEU A 175 7.66 -0.80 12.52
C LEU A 175 7.22 -2.26 12.41
N GLN A 176 6.18 -2.55 11.61
CA GLN A 176 5.77 -3.91 11.32
C GLN A 176 6.91 -4.68 10.63
N VAL A 177 7.48 -4.10 9.57
CA VAL A 177 8.62 -4.69 8.85
C VAL A 177 9.87 -4.73 9.73
N ALA A 178 10.12 -3.76 10.61
CA ALA A 178 11.35 -3.74 11.40
C ALA A 178 11.32 -4.74 12.58
N ASN A 179 10.13 -5.10 13.08
CA ASN A 179 9.98 -5.93 14.28
C ASN A 179 9.46 -7.35 14.01
N ASN A 180 8.82 -7.61 12.87
CA ASN A 180 8.40 -8.97 12.53
C ASN A 180 9.50 -9.71 11.75
N VAL A 181 10.48 -10.27 12.47
CA VAL A 181 11.68 -10.87 11.85
C VAL A 181 11.41 -12.09 10.98
N ASP A 182 10.25 -12.71 11.16
CA ASP A 182 9.82 -13.88 10.39
C ASP A 182 9.16 -13.48 9.05
N ASP A 183 8.75 -12.21 8.90
CA ASP A 183 8.27 -11.69 7.63
C ASP A 183 9.44 -11.61 6.64
N MET A 184 9.40 -12.48 5.63
CA MET A 184 10.32 -12.48 4.50
C MET A 184 9.58 -12.07 3.23
N PHE A 185 9.91 -10.88 2.72
CA PHE A 185 9.40 -10.42 1.43
C PHE A 185 10.25 -11.02 0.30
N SER A 186 9.67 -12.00 -0.40
CA SER A 186 10.24 -12.49 -1.65
C SER A 186 9.84 -11.54 -2.77
N PHE A 187 10.83 -11.06 -3.52
CA PHE A 187 10.59 -10.17 -4.64
C PHE A 187 9.77 -10.88 -5.73
N ARG A 188 8.86 -10.14 -6.35
CA ARG A 188 7.98 -10.61 -7.41
C ARG A 188 8.37 -9.94 -8.73
N ASP A 189 9.17 -10.61 -9.54
CA ASP A 189 9.56 -10.13 -10.88
C ASP A 189 8.36 -9.89 -11.79
N THR A 190 7.24 -10.59 -11.54
CA THR A 190 5.98 -10.38 -12.25
C THR A 190 5.46 -8.95 -12.11
N ALA A 191 5.82 -8.23 -11.05
CA ALA A 191 5.37 -6.86 -10.82
C ALA A 191 5.80 -5.92 -11.96
N PHE A 192 6.96 -6.14 -12.60
CA PHE A 192 7.41 -5.36 -13.76
C PHE A 192 6.58 -5.61 -15.04
N HIS A 193 5.76 -6.66 -15.05
CA HIS A 193 4.90 -7.04 -16.16
C HIS A 193 3.41 -6.78 -15.85
N GLU A 194 3.14 -6.21 -14.68
CA GLU A 194 1.81 -5.80 -14.24
C GLU A 194 1.65 -4.28 -14.43
N SER A 195 0.40 -3.84 -14.55
CA SER A 195 0.06 -2.44 -14.79
C SER A 195 -1.34 -2.14 -14.27
N ASN A 196 -1.75 -0.88 -14.33
CA ASN A 196 -3.13 -0.50 -14.04
C ASN A 196 -4.16 -1.17 -14.98
N ALA A 197 -3.74 -1.61 -16.17
CA ALA A 197 -4.58 -2.43 -17.05
C ALA A 197 -4.76 -3.85 -16.49
N SER A 198 -3.69 -4.46 -15.96
CA SER A 198 -3.76 -5.75 -15.26
C SER A 198 -4.68 -5.67 -14.04
N ARG A 199 -4.61 -4.57 -13.28
CA ARG A 199 -5.53 -4.28 -12.16
C ARG A 199 -6.98 -4.24 -12.63
N LYS A 200 -7.27 -3.46 -13.67
CA LYS A 200 -8.62 -3.33 -14.21
C LYS A 200 -9.20 -4.67 -14.63
N LYS A 201 -8.39 -5.55 -15.22
CA LYS A 201 -8.77 -6.92 -15.59
C LYS A 201 -9.01 -7.80 -14.35
N LEU A 202 -8.15 -7.72 -13.33
CA LEU A 202 -8.33 -8.46 -12.06
C LEU A 202 -9.60 -8.02 -11.32
N GLU A 203 -9.93 -6.74 -11.35
CA GLU A 203 -11.11 -6.18 -10.67
C GLU A 203 -12.37 -6.17 -11.56
N GLU A 204 -12.28 -6.66 -12.80
CA GLU A 204 -13.38 -6.60 -13.74
C GLU A 204 -14.57 -7.39 -13.23
N LYS A 205 -15.75 -6.74 -13.27
CA LYS A 205 -17.01 -7.33 -12.84
C LYS A 205 -17.28 -8.58 -13.66
N ALA A 206 -17.36 -9.72 -12.98
CA ALA A 206 -17.77 -10.99 -13.55
C ALA A 206 -19.30 -11.14 -13.47
N PHE A 207 -19.83 -12.06 -14.28
CA PHE A 207 -21.24 -12.42 -14.24
C PHE A 207 -21.45 -13.63 -13.31
N LEU A 208 -22.40 -13.53 -12.39
CA LEU A 208 -22.93 -14.66 -11.64
C LEU A 208 -24.28 -15.05 -12.23
N PRO A 209 -24.39 -16.23 -12.87
CA PRO A 209 -25.66 -16.69 -13.43
C PRO A 209 -26.79 -16.74 -12.39
N ILE A 210 -28.00 -16.43 -12.83
CA ILE A 210 -29.22 -16.67 -12.05
C ILE A 210 -29.31 -18.19 -11.83
N GLY A 211 -29.43 -18.63 -10.57
CA GLY A 211 -29.36 -20.05 -10.19
C GLY A 211 -27.95 -20.60 -9.92
N SER A 212 -26.91 -19.75 -9.98
CA SER A 212 -25.55 -20.13 -9.54
C SER A 212 -25.57 -20.67 -8.11
N ARG A 213 -24.97 -21.85 -7.93
CA ARG A 213 -24.78 -22.49 -6.63
C ARG A 213 -23.81 -21.63 -5.82
N GLY A 214 -24.27 -21.11 -4.70
CA GLY A 214 -23.50 -20.18 -3.87
C GLY A 214 -24.44 -19.46 -2.94
N ARG A 215 -24.47 -19.93 -1.69
CA ARG A 215 -25.39 -19.47 -0.65
C ARG A 215 -25.29 -17.96 -0.41
N TRP A 216 -24.07 -17.48 -0.23
CA TRP A 216 -23.74 -16.08 0.01
C TRP A 216 -23.81 -15.18 -1.24
N GLY A 217 -23.91 -15.76 -2.45
CA GLY A 217 -24.11 -15.00 -3.69
C GLY A 217 -22.90 -14.19 -4.16
N ILE A 218 -21.67 -14.63 -3.85
CA ILE A 218 -20.43 -13.93 -4.24
C ILE A 218 -19.69 -14.67 -5.36
N GLY A 219 -18.94 -13.90 -6.14
CA GLY A 219 -17.90 -14.38 -7.05
C GLY A 219 -16.62 -13.64 -6.73
N ILE A 220 -15.55 -14.39 -6.49
CA ILE A 220 -14.24 -13.87 -6.10
C ILE A 220 -13.15 -14.34 -7.06
N ARG A 221 -12.06 -13.59 -7.11
CA ARG A 221 -10.89 -13.89 -7.92
C ARG A 221 -9.63 -13.82 -7.07
N ASP A 222 -8.76 -14.81 -7.23
CA ASP A 222 -7.44 -14.82 -6.62
C ASP A 222 -6.56 -13.67 -7.16
N ASP A 223 -5.85 -13.00 -6.25
CA ASP A 223 -4.74 -12.13 -6.59
C ASP A 223 -3.43 -12.80 -6.15
N PRO A 224 -2.56 -13.23 -7.08
CA PRO A 224 -1.28 -13.84 -6.72
C PRO A 224 -0.37 -12.94 -5.87
N ALA A 225 -0.52 -11.62 -5.92
CA ALA A 225 0.24 -10.71 -5.06
C ALA A 225 -0.38 -10.56 -3.66
N ASN A 226 -1.65 -10.92 -3.48
CA ASN A 226 -2.38 -10.82 -2.23
C ASN A 226 -3.32 -12.03 -2.04
N PRO A 227 -2.77 -13.26 -1.94
CA PRO A 227 -3.58 -14.48 -1.91
C PRO A 227 -4.54 -14.50 -0.71
N ALA A 228 -4.11 -13.96 0.43
CA ALA A 228 -4.92 -13.84 1.65
C ALA A 228 -6.04 -12.78 1.60
N ALA A 229 -6.24 -12.13 0.44
CA ALA A 229 -7.25 -11.08 0.26
C ALA A 229 -7.91 -11.17 -1.13
N PRO A 230 -8.68 -12.24 -1.40
CA PRO A 230 -9.37 -12.43 -2.68
C PRO A 230 -10.30 -11.25 -2.98
N VAL A 231 -10.35 -10.84 -4.24
CA VAL A 231 -11.14 -9.68 -4.68
C VAL A 231 -12.54 -10.10 -5.12
N VAL A 232 -13.55 -9.35 -4.68
CA VAL A 232 -14.95 -9.53 -5.06
C VAL A 232 -15.15 -9.00 -6.48
N VAL A 233 -15.57 -9.88 -7.39
CA VAL A 233 -15.77 -9.56 -8.81
C VAL A 233 -17.21 -9.74 -9.24
N ALA A 234 -18.03 -10.41 -8.44
CA ALA A 234 -19.46 -10.50 -8.70
C ALA A 234 -20.25 -10.63 -7.40
N ILE A 235 -21.45 -10.05 -7.39
CA ILE A 235 -22.41 -10.13 -6.31
C ILE A 235 -23.77 -10.39 -6.93
N ARG A 236 -24.49 -11.39 -6.44
CA ARG A 236 -25.85 -11.71 -6.86
C ARG A 236 -26.81 -10.78 -6.14
N LYS A 237 -27.73 -10.20 -6.90
CA LYS A 237 -28.81 -9.36 -6.35
C LYS A 237 -29.60 -10.13 -5.28
N GLU A 238 -30.01 -9.44 -4.22
CA GLU A 238 -30.77 -9.94 -3.08
C GLU A 238 -30.05 -11.04 -2.28
N SER A 239 -28.76 -11.28 -2.52
CA SER A 239 -27.96 -12.22 -1.73
C SER A 239 -27.64 -11.69 -0.33
N PRO A 240 -27.34 -12.57 0.63
CA PRO A 240 -26.85 -12.17 1.95
C PRO A 240 -25.66 -11.20 1.88
N ALA A 241 -24.71 -11.43 0.97
CA ALA A 241 -23.56 -10.55 0.81
C ALA A 241 -23.93 -9.15 0.28
N GLU A 242 -24.88 -9.04 -0.66
CA GLU A 242 -25.37 -7.74 -1.13
C GLU A 242 -26.09 -6.98 0.00
N ARG A 243 -26.98 -7.66 0.73
CA ARG A 243 -27.72 -7.05 1.86
C ARG A 243 -26.79 -6.63 3.00
N GLY A 244 -25.73 -7.40 3.22
CA GLY A 244 -24.65 -7.07 4.17
C GLY A 244 -23.73 -5.93 3.72
N GLY A 245 -23.94 -5.36 2.52
CA GLY A 245 -23.21 -4.17 2.07
C GLY A 245 -21.87 -4.44 1.35
N LEU A 246 -21.61 -5.69 0.95
CA LEU A 246 -20.46 -6.04 0.12
C LEU A 246 -20.54 -5.31 -1.23
N GLN A 247 -19.41 -4.87 -1.75
CA GLN A 247 -19.30 -4.24 -3.06
C GLN A 247 -18.29 -4.94 -3.95
N ILE A 248 -18.47 -4.79 -5.27
CA ILE A 248 -17.45 -5.18 -6.24
C ILE A 248 -16.18 -4.40 -5.94
N LYS A 249 -15.03 -5.08 -6.07
CA LYS A 249 -13.67 -4.62 -5.74
C LYS A 249 -13.30 -4.61 -4.27
N ASP A 250 -14.24 -4.91 -3.36
CA ASP A 250 -13.86 -5.19 -1.99
C ASP A 250 -12.93 -6.41 -1.95
N ARG A 251 -12.02 -6.44 -0.98
CA ARG A 251 -11.17 -7.60 -0.71
C ARG A 251 -11.52 -8.16 0.65
N ILE A 252 -11.70 -9.46 0.76
CA ILE A 252 -12.13 -10.11 2.02
C ILE A 252 -10.88 -10.56 2.77
N TYR A 253 -10.66 -10.05 3.97
CA TYR A 253 -9.46 -10.30 4.78
C TYR A 253 -9.70 -11.33 5.88
N GLU A 254 -10.88 -11.28 6.50
CA GLU A 254 -11.20 -12.12 7.66
C GLU A 254 -12.65 -12.59 7.60
N MET A 255 -12.91 -13.73 8.23
CA MET A 255 -14.24 -14.27 8.46
C MET A 255 -14.29 -14.76 9.90
N ASP A 256 -15.26 -14.28 10.68
CA ASP A 256 -15.45 -14.56 12.10
C ASP A 256 -14.13 -14.43 12.88
N ASP A 257 -13.54 -13.23 12.80
CA ASP A 257 -12.27 -12.83 13.45
C ASP A 257 -11.05 -13.70 13.08
N THR A 258 -11.18 -14.53 12.05
CA THR A 258 -10.13 -15.43 11.60
C THR A 258 -9.64 -15.01 10.22
N PRO A 259 -8.33 -14.69 10.06
CA PRO A 259 -7.75 -14.34 8.78
C PRO A 259 -7.99 -15.41 7.70
N ILE A 260 -8.26 -14.94 6.49
CA ILE A 260 -8.34 -15.75 5.28
C ILE A 260 -6.94 -16.08 4.80
N ILE A 261 -6.71 -17.34 4.44
CA ILE A 261 -5.42 -17.79 3.90
C ILE A 261 -5.36 -17.60 2.38
N ASP A 262 -6.43 -18.03 1.69
CA ASP A 262 -6.60 -17.90 0.25
C ASP A 262 -8.09 -18.00 -0.17
N GLN A 263 -8.38 -17.88 -1.48
CA GLN A 263 -9.73 -18.06 -2.01
C GLN A 263 -10.36 -19.42 -1.65
N LYS A 264 -9.58 -20.50 -1.66
CA LYS A 264 -10.11 -21.85 -1.39
C LYS A 264 -10.52 -21.98 0.06
N ASP A 265 -9.71 -21.45 0.97
CA ASP A 265 -10.00 -21.37 2.39
C ASP A 265 -11.28 -20.58 2.66
N LEU A 266 -11.43 -19.39 2.07
CA LEU A 266 -12.65 -18.60 2.19
C LEU A 266 -13.87 -19.39 1.69
N MET A 267 -13.81 -19.96 0.48
CA MET A 267 -14.94 -20.72 -0.07
C MET A 267 -15.29 -21.96 0.75
N ARG A 268 -14.28 -22.64 1.32
CA ARG A 268 -14.47 -23.78 2.22
C ARG A 268 -15.20 -23.36 3.50
N ARG A 269 -14.76 -22.27 4.15
CA ARG A 269 -15.38 -21.75 5.38
C ARG A 269 -16.81 -21.30 5.12
N LEU A 270 -17.03 -20.53 4.06
CA LEU A 270 -18.36 -20.09 3.64
C LEU A 270 -19.33 -21.25 3.35
N SER A 271 -18.82 -22.37 2.84
CA SER A 271 -19.63 -23.57 2.59
C SER A 271 -19.94 -24.36 3.86
N GLY A 272 -19.14 -24.19 4.92
CA GLY A 272 -19.27 -24.93 6.18
C GLY A 272 -20.19 -24.30 7.23
N VAL A 273 -20.57 -23.03 7.06
CA VAL A 273 -21.49 -22.33 7.99
C VAL A 273 -22.88 -22.97 7.96
N SER A 274 -23.52 -23.16 9.11
CA SER A 274 -24.85 -23.79 9.19
C SER A 274 -25.92 -22.91 8.58
N HIS A 275 -27.09 -23.48 8.23
CA HIS A 275 -28.23 -22.65 7.81
C HIS A 275 -28.69 -21.76 8.97
N ASP A 276 -29.23 -20.59 8.66
CA ASP A 276 -29.71 -19.58 9.63
C ASP A 276 -28.62 -18.92 10.51
N GLU A 277 -27.34 -19.24 10.30
CA GLU A 277 -26.22 -18.56 10.95
C GLU A 277 -25.83 -17.28 10.21
N SER A 278 -25.45 -16.25 11.00
CA SER A 278 -24.81 -15.05 10.46
C SER A 278 -23.30 -15.17 10.54
N ILE A 279 -22.60 -14.54 9.60
CA ILE A 279 -21.14 -14.45 9.61
C ILE A 279 -20.71 -13.00 9.61
N ASN A 280 -19.59 -12.72 10.26
CA ASN A 280 -18.91 -11.44 10.16
C ASN A 280 -17.75 -11.57 9.19
N VAL A 281 -17.63 -10.62 8.28
CA VAL A 281 -16.49 -10.54 7.37
C VAL A 281 -15.83 -9.17 7.47
N LEU A 282 -14.50 -9.17 7.56
CA LEU A 282 -13.71 -7.95 7.46
C LEU A 282 -13.32 -7.77 6.00
N VAL A 283 -13.74 -6.65 5.41
CA VAL A 283 -13.38 -6.31 4.03
C VAL A 283 -12.56 -5.04 3.97
N SER A 284 -11.66 -4.95 2.98
CA SER A 284 -10.99 -3.70 2.61
C SER A 284 -11.65 -3.10 1.39
N ARG A 285 -12.09 -1.84 1.53
CA ARG A 285 -12.57 -1.00 0.43
C ARG A 285 -11.61 0.16 0.28
N ARG A 286 -10.82 0.15 -0.80
CA ARG A 286 -9.76 1.15 -1.05
C ARG A 286 -8.85 1.37 0.16
N GLY A 287 -8.41 0.28 0.79
CA GLY A 287 -7.49 0.34 1.92
C GLY A 287 -8.13 0.68 3.27
N GLN A 288 -9.46 0.84 3.35
CA GLN A 288 -10.21 1.06 4.58
C GLN A 288 -10.94 -0.22 4.99
N PHE A 289 -10.82 -0.61 6.25
CA PHE A 289 -11.53 -1.78 6.76
C PHE A 289 -12.97 -1.47 7.13
N LEU A 290 -13.85 -2.41 6.79
CA LEU A 290 -15.28 -2.40 7.07
C LEU A 290 -15.67 -3.79 7.58
N GLU A 291 -16.31 -3.86 8.74
CA GLU A 291 -16.96 -5.06 9.22
C GLU A 291 -18.36 -5.15 8.63
N LEU A 292 -18.65 -6.28 7.97
CA LEU A 292 -19.95 -6.56 7.37
C LEU A 292 -20.52 -7.83 7.98
N THR A 293 -21.80 -7.81 8.34
CA THR A 293 -22.52 -9.01 8.79
C THR A 293 -23.40 -9.53 7.67
N TRP A 294 -23.26 -10.80 7.33
CA TRP A 294 -24.11 -11.45 6.34
C TRP A 294 -25.05 -12.42 7.04
N THR A 295 -26.35 -12.23 6.84
CA THR A 295 -27.43 -13.07 7.38
C THR A 295 -28.27 -13.62 6.23
N GLU A 296 -28.64 -14.90 6.33
CA GLU A 296 -29.48 -15.60 5.34
C GLU A 296 -30.86 -14.97 5.13
#